data_AF-A0AAN8NJA8-F1
#
_entry.id   AF-A0AAN8NJA8-F1
#
_cell.length_a   1.000
_cell.length_b   1.000
_cell.length_c   1.000
_cell.angle_alpha   90.00
_cell.angle_beta   90.00
_cell.angle_gamma   90.00
#
_symmetry.space_group_name_H-M   'P 1'
#
loop_
_entity.id
_entity.type
_entity.pdbx_description
1 polymer ?
#
loop_
_entity_poly.entity_id
_entity_poly.type
_entity_poly.pdbx_seq_one_letter_code
_entity_poly.pdbx_strand_id
1 'polypeptide(L)'
;MVFDGKYPEMDSILDAELGEAIPSNTDHAISVSLPTWRSNVGYEENENWVVSKMRSGYPRFFIHPEIVALEKSIFETYGKPKERCMLFPSAAVTAACKSFVASRSQQSKDDVQTPDQEIRIICLTSSQVKSAPHPQADVWAIFLPELLYPIAREFWQHTGEGISSRRAVFIHKALREGNLSLVEQSIYSPSDSNSLHRGPSRYSKHSGGNAVSGSSSQKQRSSSGSEGISTKDFVEMRYGRNLEADAVQQAKLAMKQRISGSMFADSDSVGRTSTQARVQKISPEDVFLFPTGMSAIYNTHRLLRTLFGSSTMVEFGFPYLDTLKILEKFGDGCLFLGNGNDADLDELERVINNGKHISALFCEFPSNPLLRSPNLKRLRVLATRHQFVIVVDETIGNFVNVDVLPYADILVSSLTKVFSGDSNVMGGSCVINPKMPFYQDISLLAAKMFADNYWGEDAIFMERNSRDFASRVLRINQNADALAELLLKWPTIS
;
A
#
# COMPACT_ATOMS: atom_id res chain seq x y z
N MET A 1 17.19 -17.39 25.69
CA MET A 1 16.03 -18.10 26.26
C MET A 1 15.80 -19.37 25.46
N VAL A 2 15.93 -20.55 26.07
CA VAL A 2 15.33 -21.77 25.52
C VAL A 2 13.90 -21.77 26.05
N PHE A 3 12.93 -21.64 25.16
CA PHE A 3 11.51 -21.63 25.50
C PHE A 3 11.11 -23.07 25.92
N ASP A 4 10.49 -23.24 27.09
CA ASP A 4 10.23 -24.56 27.70
C ASP A 4 8.90 -25.22 27.25
N GLY A 5 8.21 -24.60 26.28
CA GLY A 5 6.99 -25.12 25.66
C GLY A 5 5.75 -25.15 26.56
N LYS A 6 5.82 -24.62 27.79
CA LYS A 6 4.68 -24.58 28.71
C LYS A 6 4.06 -23.18 28.71
N TYR A 7 3.13 -22.96 27.80
CA TYR A 7 2.28 -21.77 27.86
C TYR A 7 1.35 -21.91 29.07
N PRO A 8 1.32 -20.94 30.01
CA PRO A 8 0.13 -20.82 30.84
C PRO A 8 -1.04 -20.60 29.86
N GLU A 9 -2.06 -21.45 29.92
CA GLU A 9 -3.33 -21.17 29.27
C GLU A 9 -3.87 -19.89 29.90
N MET A 10 -3.55 -18.75 29.30
CA MET A 10 -4.24 -17.52 29.61
C MET A 10 -5.60 -17.62 28.93
N ASP A 11 -6.66 -17.57 29.73
CA ASP A 11 -8.02 -17.38 29.24
C ASP A 11 -8.04 -16.19 28.28
N SER A 12 -8.80 -16.30 27.18
CA SER A 12 -8.85 -15.26 26.16
C SER A 12 -9.21 -13.92 26.80
N ILE A 13 -8.34 -12.94 26.63
CA ILE A 13 -8.67 -11.57 26.97
C ILE A 13 -9.65 -11.11 25.88
N LEU A 14 -10.95 -11.05 26.22
CA LEU A 14 -12.11 -10.60 25.41
C LEU A 14 -12.84 -11.71 24.62
N ASP A 15 -14.13 -11.47 24.36
CA ASP A 15 -15.10 -12.28 23.58
C ASP A 15 -14.72 -12.49 22.09
N ALA A 16 -13.42 -12.45 21.75
CA ALA A 16 -12.94 -12.52 20.38
C ALA A 16 -12.69 -13.97 19.95
N GLU A 17 -13.59 -14.53 19.15
CA GLU A 17 -13.43 -15.88 18.61
C GLU A 17 -12.21 -16.00 17.67
N LEU A 18 -11.55 -17.15 17.72
CA LEU A 18 -10.41 -17.45 16.85
C LEU A 18 -10.79 -17.33 15.37
N GLY A 19 -10.02 -16.54 14.62
CA GLY A 19 -10.20 -16.36 13.18
C GLY A 19 -11.23 -15.29 12.80
N GLU A 20 -11.88 -14.65 13.77
CA GLU A 20 -12.78 -13.52 13.52
C GLU A 20 -12.04 -12.21 13.26
N ALA A 21 -12.70 -11.31 12.54
CA ALA A 21 -12.20 -9.97 12.27
C ALA A 21 -11.97 -9.17 13.56
N ILE A 22 -10.89 -8.39 13.60
CA ILE A 22 -10.65 -7.38 14.64
C ILE A 22 -10.51 -6.00 13.98
N PRO A 23 -11.34 -5.01 14.36
CA PRO A 23 -12.47 -5.09 15.29
C PRO A 23 -13.62 -5.96 14.76
N SER A 24 -14.36 -6.63 15.66
CA SER A 24 -15.52 -7.45 15.30
C SER A 24 -16.57 -6.64 14.53
N ASN A 25 -17.33 -7.29 13.64
CA ASN A 25 -18.37 -6.67 12.81
C ASN A 25 -17.88 -5.50 11.93
N THR A 26 -16.60 -5.54 11.52
CA THR A 26 -16.04 -4.56 10.57
C THR A 26 -15.91 -5.22 9.19
N ASP A 27 -16.75 -4.82 8.24
CA ASP A 27 -16.88 -5.46 6.90
C ASP A 27 -15.57 -5.53 6.10
N HIS A 28 -14.66 -4.59 6.35
CA HIS A 28 -13.36 -4.48 5.67
C HIS A 28 -12.20 -4.57 6.64
N ALA A 29 -12.36 -5.32 7.74
CA ALA A 29 -11.31 -5.55 8.70
C ALA A 29 -10.08 -6.18 8.02
N ILE A 30 -8.91 -5.68 8.40
CA ILE A 30 -7.62 -6.14 7.89
C ILE A 30 -6.78 -6.81 8.98
N SER A 31 -7.42 -7.19 10.08
CA SER A 31 -6.81 -7.87 11.22
C SER A 31 -7.74 -8.97 11.71
N VAL A 32 -7.15 -9.96 12.38
CA VAL A 32 -7.82 -11.20 12.78
C VAL A 32 -7.44 -11.57 14.21
N SER A 33 -8.39 -12.18 14.91
CA SER A 33 -8.22 -12.66 16.28
C SER A 33 -7.42 -13.96 16.31
N LEU A 34 -6.31 -13.94 17.04
CA LEU A 34 -5.57 -15.10 17.52
C LEU A 34 -5.52 -15.00 19.06
N PRO A 35 -6.61 -15.37 19.77
CA PRO A 35 -6.88 -14.92 21.13
C PRO A 35 -5.98 -15.55 22.20
N THR A 36 -5.23 -16.60 21.86
CA THR A 36 -4.29 -17.25 22.77
C THR A 36 -2.91 -17.34 22.14
N TRP A 37 -1.86 -17.48 22.95
CA TRP A 37 -0.53 -17.73 22.42
C TRP A 37 -0.45 -19.04 21.63
N ARG A 38 -1.18 -20.08 22.07
CA ARG A 38 -1.33 -21.35 21.33
C ARG A 38 -1.92 -21.13 19.94
N SER A 39 -2.88 -20.22 19.80
CA SER A 39 -3.43 -19.83 18.49
C SER A 39 -2.41 -19.13 17.61
N ASN A 40 -1.53 -18.29 18.18
CA ASN A 40 -0.44 -17.65 17.43
C ASN A 40 0.58 -18.68 16.94
N VAL A 41 1.03 -19.59 17.81
CA VAL A 41 1.93 -20.70 17.43
C VAL A 41 1.28 -21.59 16.37
N GLY A 42 0.03 -22.01 16.59
CA GLY A 42 -0.69 -22.85 15.63
C GLY A 42 -0.94 -22.17 14.28
N TYR A 43 -1.05 -20.83 14.25
CA TYR A 43 -1.08 -20.08 12.99
C TYR A 43 0.26 -20.15 12.25
N GLU A 44 1.37 -19.87 12.95
CA GLU A 44 2.72 -19.91 12.38
C GLU A 44 3.12 -21.33 11.92
N GLU A 45 2.72 -22.37 12.66
CA GLU A 45 2.98 -23.77 12.34
C GLU A 45 1.98 -24.35 11.31
N ASN A 46 1.04 -23.53 10.80
CA ASN A 46 -0.01 -23.94 9.86
C ASN A 46 -0.88 -25.11 10.37
N GLU A 47 -1.16 -25.14 11.67
CA GLU A 47 -2.02 -26.16 12.26
C GLU A 47 -3.48 -26.01 11.79
N ASN A 48 -4.07 -27.12 11.33
CA ASN A 48 -5.41 -27.14 10.75
C ASN A 48 -6.50 -26.55 11.65
N TRP A 49 -6.43 -26.74 12.98
CA TRP A 49 -7.45 -26.24 13.92
C TRP A 49 -7.47 -24.71 14.01
N VAL A 50 -6.38 -24.03 13.62
CA VAL A 50 -6.32 -22.56 13.49
C VAL A 50 -6.71 -22.15 12.08
N VAL A 51 -6.01 -22.66 11.06
CA VAL A 51 -6.16 -22.21 9.67
C VAL A 51 -7.60 -22.40 9.17
N SER A 52 -8.26 -23.51 9.53
CA SER A 52 -9.65 -23.78 9.13
C SER A 52 -10.68 -22.83 9.75
N LYS A 53 -10.33 -22.12 10.82
CA LYS A 53 -11.21 -21.14 11.49
C LYS A 53 -11.00 -19.71 11.02
N MET A 54 -9.96 -19.44 10.23
CA MET A 54 -9.65 -18.10 9.73
C MET A 54 -10.73 -17.62 8.76
N ARG A 55 -11.53 -16.63 9.17
CA ARG A 55 -12.55 -15.97 8.32
C ARG A 55 -12.01 -14.69 7.68
N SER A 56 -10.99 -14.09 8.30
CA SER A 56 -10.27 -12.92 7.83
C SER A 56 -8.78 -13.07 8.11
N GLY A 57 -7.98 -12.11 7.68
CA GLY A 57 -6.55 -12.07 7.94
C GLY A 57 -5.93 -10.79 7.44
N TYR A 58 -4.63 -10.64 7.67
CA TYR A 58 -3.91 -9.51 7.12
C TYR A 58 -3.88 -9.62 5.57
N PRO A 59 -4.27 -8.59 4.79
CA PRO A 59 -4.50 -8.66 3.34
C PRO A 59 -3.28 -8.90 2.43
N ARG A 60 -2.21 -9.51 2.95
CA ARG A 60 -1.08 -10.09 2.19
C ARG A 60 -0.90 -11.58 2.38
N PHE A 61 -1.38 -12.10 3.51
CA PHE A 61 -1.36 -13.53 3.80
C PHE A 61 -2.71 -14.16 3.49
N PHE A 62 -3.77 -13.34 3.53
CA PHE A 62 -5.15 -13.74 3.35
C PHE A 62 -5.82 -12.83 2.31
N ILE A 63 -6.34 -13.40 1.21
CA ILE A 63 -7.15 -12.64 0.25
C ILE A 63 -8.54 -12.45 0.85
N HIS A 64 -9.00 -11.21 0.94
CA HIS A 64 -10.25 -10.89 1.61
C HIS A 64 -11.46 -11.63 0.98
N PRO A 65 -12.43 -12.13 1.76
CA PRO A 65 -13.56 -12.91 1.23
C PRO A 65 -14.34 -12.21 0.11
N GLU A 66 -14.56 -10.89 0.23
CA GLU A 66 -15.20 -10.09 -0.84
C GLU A 66 -14.43 -10.10 -2.18
N ILE A 67 -13.09 -10.14 -2.13
CA ILE A 67 -12.27 -10.25 -3.34
C ILE A 67 -12.43 -11.65 -3.94
N VAL A 68 -12.39 -12.70 -3.10
CA VAL A 68 -12.60 -14.10 -3.52
C VAL A 68 -14.00 -14.30 -4.12
N ALA A 69 -15.02 -13.66 -3.55
CA ALA A 69 -16.38 -13.71 -4.06
C ALA A 69 -16.49 -13.06 -5.45
N LEU A 70 -15.86 -11.90 -5.65
CA LEU A 70 -15.79 -11.25 -6.96
C LEU A 70 -15.00 -12.10 -7.97
N GLU A 71 -13.86 -12.66 -7.57
CA GLU A 71 -13.06 -13.59 -8.39
C GLU A 71 -13.91 -14.76 -8.88
N LYS A 72 -14.70 -15.35 -7.98
CA LYS A 72 -15.61 -16.46 -8.31
C LYS A 72 -16.65 -16.05 -9.36
N SER A 73 -17.34 -14.93 -9.19
CA SER A 73 -18.36 -14.48 -10.16
C SER A 73 -17.78 -14.13 -11.52
N ILE A 74 -16.59 -13.52 -11.56
CA ILE A 74 -15.87 -13.27 -12.81
C ILE A 74 -15.45 -14.59 -13.46
N PHE A 75 -14.97 -15.56 -12.68
CA PHE A 75 -14.55 -16.87 -13.17
C PHE A 75 -15.72 -17.69 -13.72
N GLU A 76 -16.88 -17.65 -13.09
CA GLU A 76 -18.09 -18.33 -13.58
C GLU A 76 -18.52 -17.86 -14.98
N THR A 77 -18.22 -16.60 -15.31
CA THR A 77 -18.58 -16.00 -16.61
C THR A 77 -17.48 -16.16 -17.67
N TYR A 78 -16.21 -16.02 -17.29
CA TYR A 78 -15.08 -15.88 -18.23
C TYR A 78 -13.95 -16.91 -18.06
N GLY A 79 -14.01 -17.75 -17.02
CA GLY A 79 -13.01 -18.75 -16.70
C GLY A 79 -13.06 -19.95 -17.63
N LYS A 80 -11.92 -20.61 -17.83
CA LYS A 80 -11.82 -21.90 -18.50
C LYS A 80 -11.42 -23.00 -17.49
N PRO A 81 -11.66 -24.29 -17.80
CA PRO A 81 -11.20 -25.38 -16.94
C PRO A 81 -9.69 -25.30 -16.67
N LYS A 82 -9.28 -25.62 -15.44
CA LYS A 82 -7.88 -25.60 -14.96
C LYS A 82 -7.20 -24.22 -14.88
N GLU A 83 -7.96 -23.14 -15.05
CA GLU A 83 -7.47 -21.78 -14.78
C GLU A 83 -7.81 -21.33 -13.36
N ARG A 84 -7.07 -20.33 -12.89
CA ARG A 84 -7.36 -19.52 -11.72
C ARG A 84 -7.37 -18.05 -12.10
N CYS A 85 -8.17 -17.26 -11.39
CA CYS A 85 -8.33 -15.82 -11.60
C CYS A 85 -7.68 -15.04 -10.44
N MET A 86 -7.07 -13.90 -10.75
CA MET A 86 -6.62 -12.91 -9.77
C MET A 86 -6.91 -11.50 -10.28
N LEU A 87 -7.26 -10.58 -9.37
CA LEU A 87 -7.77 -9.25 -9.72
C LEU A 87 -6.79 -8.13 -9.40
N PHE A 88 -6.62 -7.22 -10.36
CA PHE A 88 -5.70 -6.09 -10.30
C PHE A 88 -6.38 -4.76 -10.66
N PRO A 89 -5.84 -3.63 -10.16
CA PRO A 89 -6.48 -2.33 -10.29
C PRO A 89 -6.31 -1.67 -11.67
N SER A 90 -5.31 -2.06 -12.46
CA SER A 90 -5.01 -1.42 -13.75
C SER A 90 -4.21 -2.34 -14.69
N ALA A 91 -4.27 -2.03 -15.98
CA ALA A 91 -3.54 -2.73 -17.05
C ALA A 91 -2.04 -2.84 -16.76
N ALA A 92 -1.43 -1.76 -16.26
CA ALA A 92 0.00 -1.71 -15.98
C ALA A 92 0.41 -2.70 -14.89
N VAL A 93 -0.41 -2.83 -13.84
CA VAL A 93 -0.18 -3.78 -12.75
C VAL A 93 -0.38 -5.22 -13.24
N THR A 94 -1.43 -5.48 -14.01
CA THR A 94 -1.68 -6.81 -14.58
C THR A 94 -0.58 -7.24 -15.53
N ALA A 95 -0.08 -6.31 -16.36
CA ALA A 95 1.07 -6.55 -17.24
C ALA A 95 2.33 -6.86 -16.42
N ALA A 96 2.59 -6.13 -15.34
CA ALA A 96 3.71 -6.40 -14.44
C ALA A 96 3.61 -7.79 -13.78
N CYS A 97 2.41 -8.20 -13.36
CA CYS A 97 2.17 -9.55 -12.84
C CYS A 97 2.44 -10.61 -13.91
N LYS A 98 1.93 -10.42 -15.14
CA LYS A 98 2.17 -11.34 -16.26
C LYS A 98 3.67 -11.48 -16.54
N SER A 99 4.40 -10.37 -16.65
CA SER A 99 5.86 -10.38 -16.86
C SER A 99 6.61 -11.07 -15.71
N PHE A 100 6.18 -10.87 -14.46
CA PHE A 100 6.77 -11.55 -13.31
C PHE A 100 6.58 -13.07 -13.39
N VAL A 101 5.35 -13.53 -13.67
CA VAL A 101 5.04 -14.96 -13.84
C VAL A 101 5.89 -15.57 -14.96
N ALA A 102 5.95 -14.92 -16.12
CA ALA A 102 6.74 -15.39 -17.27
C ALA A 102 8.25 -15.47 -16.95
N SER A 103 8.79 -14.49 -16.23
CA SER A 103 10.22 -14.49 -15.85
C SER A 103 10.56 -15.62 -14.87
N ARG A 104 9.63 -15.99 -13.99
CA ARG A 104 9.83 -17.01 -12.96
C ARG A 104 9.63 -18.42 -13.48
N SER A 105 8.67 -18.62 -14.38
CA SER A 105 8.48 -19.93 -15.03
C SER A 105 9.72 -20.32 -15.85
N GLN A 106 10.36 -19.37 -16.53
CA GLN A 106 11.60 -19.61 -17.29
C GLN A 106 12.83 -19.94 -16.43
N GLN A 107 12.86 -19.52 -15.16
CA GLN A 107 13.96 -19.81 -14.24
C GLN A 107 13.85 -21.20 -13.60
N SER A 108 12.64 -21.75 -13.53
CA SER A 108 12.41 -23.12 -13.07
C SER A 108 12.87 -24.08 -14.18
N LYS A 109 14.00 -24.76 -13.99
CA LYS A 109 14.61 -25.70 -14.95
C LYS A 109 13.79 -26.98 -15.22
N ASP A 110 12.59 -27.11 -14.65
CA ASP A 110 11.70 -28.23 -14.95
C ASP A 110 10.93 -27.94 -16.25
N ASP A 111 11.00 -28.89 -17.18
CA ASP A 111 10.49 -29.02 -18.56
C ASP A 111 9.10 -28.45 -18.95
N VAL A 112 8.48 -27.60 -18.14
CA VAL A 112 7.25 -26.92 -18.49
C VAL A 112 7.57 -25.72 -19.39
N GLN A 113 7.71 -25.99 -20.70
CA GLN A 113 7.40 -24.99 -21.72
C GLN A 113 5.98 -24.47 -21.41
N THR A 114 5.88 -23.35 -20.70
CA THR A 114 4.63 -22.61 -20.54
C THR A 114 4.64 -21.56 -21.64
N PRO A 115 3.89 -21.75 -22.74
CA PRO A 115 3.80 -20.71 -23.73
C PRO A 115 3.07 -19.53 -23.08
N ASP A 116 3.57 -18.30 -23.27
CA ASP A 116 2.89 -17.03 -22.93
C ASP A 116 1.43 -16.95 -23.43
N GLN A 117 1.01 -17.90 -24.28
CA GLN A 117 -0.31 -18.09 -24.86
C GLN A 117 -1.39 -18.58 -23.88
N GLU A 118 -1.03 -19.11 -22.70
CA GLU A 118 -2.05 -19.59 -21.73
C GLU A 118 -2.51 -18.51 -20.74
N ILE A 119 -1.77 -17.41 -20.57
CA ILE A 119 -2.18 -16.31 -19.68
C ILE A 119 -3.07 -15.34 -20.44
N ARG A 120 -4.35 -15.26 -20.03
CA ARG A 120 -5.34 -14.34 -20.58
C ARG A 120 -5.59 -13.19 -19.61
N ILE A 121 -5.83 -12.02 -20.16
CA ILE A 121 -6.24 -10.85 -19.37
C ILE A 121 -7.60 -10.42 -19.91
N ILE A 122 -8.48 -9.96 -19.01
CA ILE A 122 -9.69 -9.23 -19.39
C ILE A 122 -9.81 -7.97 -18.54
N CYS A 123 -10.46 -6.95 -19.08
CA CYS A 123 -10.87 -5.76 -18.36
C CYS A 123 -12.39 -5.67 -18.36
N LEU A 124 -12.96 -5.58 -17.16
CA LEU A 124 -14.36 -5.22 -16.97
C LEU A 124 -14.41 -3.75 -16.60
N THR A 125 -15.14 -2.96 -17.37
CA THR A 125 -15.25 -1.51 -17.17
C THR A 125 -16.70 -1.09 -16.93
N SER A 126 -16.86 -0.05 -16.13
CA SER A 126 -18.13 0.66 -15.95
C SER A 126 -18.30 1.83 -16.94
N SER A 127 -17.41 2.01 -17.92
CA SER A 127 -17.44 3.15 -18.84
C SER A 127 -18.72 3.26 -19.71
N GLN A 128 -19.49 2.18 -19.83
CA GLN A 128 -20.80 2.19 -20.48
C GLN A 128 -21.94 2.71 -19.58
N VAL A 129 -21.70 2.85 -18.27
CA VAL A 129 -22.64 3.43 -17.32
C VAL A 129 -22.50 4.96 -17.37
N LYS A 130 -23.32 5.60 -18.20
CA LYS A 130 -23.37 7.07 -18.36
C LYS A 130 -23.72 7.86 -17.08
N SER A 131 -23.92 7.17 -15.95
CA SER A 131 -24.36 7.73 -14.66
C SER A 131 -23.58 7.20 -13.45
N ALA A 132 -22.40 6.58 -13.62
CA ALA A 132 -21.66 6.04 -12.48
C ALA A 132 -20.95 7.17 -11.69
N PRO A 133 -21.14 7.22 -10.36
CA PRO A 133 -20.61 8.30 -9.50
C PRO A 133 -19.09 8.22 -9.22
N HIS A 134 -18.38 7.21 -9.74
CA HIS A 134 -16.93 7.04 -9.51
C HIS A 134 -16.16 7.15 -10.84
N PRO A 135 -14.98 7.79 -10.89
CA PRO A 135 -14.08 7.69 -12.03
C PRO A 135 -13.73 6.22 -12.25
N GLN A 136 -14.30 5.64 -13.31
CA GLN A 136 -13.93 4.38 -13.95
C GLN A 136 -13.62 3.22 -12.97
N ALA A 137 -14.67 2.50 -12.54
CA ALA A 137 -14.56 1.28 -11.75
C ALA A 137 -14.13 0.09 -12.61
N ASP A 138 -12.91 0.14 -13.12
CA ASP A 138 -12.35 -0.96 -13.88
C ASP A 138 -11.88 -2.07 -12.95
N VAL A 139 -11.88 -3.31 -13.41
CA VAL A 139 -11.09 -4.39 -12.80
C VAL A 139 -10.43 -5.18 -13.91
N TRP A 140 -9.15 -5.48 -13.69
CA TRP A 140 -8.36 -6.29 -14.59
C TRP A 140 -8.20 -7.67 -13.98
N ALA A 141 -8.74 -8.68 -14.66
CA ALA A 141 -8.63 -10.07 -14.24
C ALA A 141 -7.57 -10.77 -15.09
N ILE A 142 -6.58 -11.36 -14.42
CA ILE A 142 -5.64 -12.29 -15.05
C ILE A 142 -6.14 -13.71 -14.84
N PHE A 143 -6.24 -14.47 -15.92
CA PHE A 143 -6.51 -15.89 -15.91
C PHE A 143 -5.23 -16.62 -16.29
N LEU A 144 -4.85 -17.59 -15.45
CA LEU A 144 -3.63 -18.36 -15.63
C LEU A 144 -3.86 -19.82 -15.21
N PRO A 145 -3.08 -20.78 -15.73
CA PRO A 145 -3.09 -22.16 -15.26
C PRO A 145 -2.91 -22.27 -13.74
N GLU A 146 -3.60 -23.21 -13.10
CA GLU A 146 -3.54 -23.42 -11.65
C GLU A 146 -2.11 -23.59 -11.10
N LEU A 147 -1.24 -24.25 -11.87
CA LEU A 147 0.20 -24.39 -11.61
C LEU A 147 0.92 -23.04 -11.40
N LEU A 148 0.53 -22.00 -12.13
CA LEU A 148 1.19 -20.69 -12.09
C LEU A 148 0.60 -19.76 -11.02
N TYR A 149 -0.55 -20.13 -10.43
CA TYR A 149 -1.23 -19.31 -9.43
C TYR A 149 -0.38 -18.97 -8.21
N PRO A 150 0.44 -19.89 -7.65
CA PRO A 150 1.35 -19.55 -6.57
C PRO A 150 2.32 -18.42 -6.92
N ILE A 151 2.83 -18.37 -8.16
CA ILE A 151 3.76 -17.32 -8.62
C ILE A 151 3.04 -15.96 -8.74
N ALA A 152 1.82 -15.96 -9.28
CA ALA A 152 0.99 -14.74 -9.33
C ALA A 152 0.64 -14.25 -7.91
N ARG A 153 0.35 -15.17 -6.98
CA ARG A 153 0.13 -14.85 -5.57
C ARG A 153 1.37 -14.26 -4.90
N GLU A 154 2.57 -14.74 -5.23
CA GLU A 154 3.81 -14.11 -4.77
C GLU A 154 3.95 -12.67 -5.27
N PHE A 155 3.58 -12.39 -6.52
CA PHE A 155 3.56 -11.02 -7.03
C PHE A 155 2.63 -10.14 -6.19
N TRP A 156 1.38 -10.57 -6.02
CA TRP A 156 0.37 -9.86 -5.22
C TRP A 156 0.84 -9.63 -3.77
N GLN A 157 1.39 -10.67 -3.13
CA GLN A 157 1.86 -10.62 -1.75
C GLN A 157 3.01 -9.63 -1.57
N HIS A 158 4.10 -9.78 -2.32
CA HIS A 158 5.30 -8.97 -2.09
C HIS A 158 5.12 -7.53 -2.55
N THR A 159 4.47 -7.30 -3.70
CA THR A 159 4.27 -5.94 -4.23
C THR A 159 3.15 -5.20 -3.51
N GLY A 160 2.22 -5.92 -2.87
CA GLY A 160 1.00 -5.36 -2.31
C GLY A 160 0.09 -4.71 -3.37
N GLU A 161 0.28 -5.05 -4.64
CA GLU A 161 -0.55 -4.63 -5.75
C GLU A 161 -1.73 -5.58 -5.90
N GLY A 162 -2.95 -5.04 -5.80
CA GLY A 162 -4.21 -5.78 -5.89
C GLY A 162 -5.39 -4.84 -5.68
N ILE A 163 -6.61 -5.35 -5.87
CA ILE A 163 -7.80 -4.58 -5.52
C ILE A 163 -8.06 -4.67 -4.00
N SER A 164 -8.70 -3.64 -3.44
CA SER A 164 -9.17 -3.66 -2.06
C SER A 164 -10.52 -4.37 -1.93
N SER A 165 -10.89 -4.72 -0.70
CA SER A 165 -12.21 -5.31 -0.41
C SER A 165 -13.37 -4.34 -0.70
N ARG A 166 -13.20 -3.03 -0.45
CA ARG A 166 -14.19 -2.00 -0.83
C ARG A 166 -14.40 -1.94 -2.33
N ARG A 167 -13.30 -1.90 -3.10
CA ARG A 167 -13.36 -1.95 -4.57
C ARG A 167 -14.02 -3.24 -5.05
N ALA A 168 -13.73 -4.37 -4.41
CA ALA A 168 -14.35 -5.65 -4.76
C ALA A 168 -15.88 -5.61 -4.55
N VAL A 169 -16.37 -5.11 -3.41
CA VAL A 169 -17.81 -4.96 -3.15
C VAL A 169 -18.49 -4.07 -4.19
N PHE A 170 -17.88 -2.91 -4.49
CA PHE A 170 -18.39 -1.98 -5.50
C PHE A 170 -18.53 -2.66 -6.87
N ILE A 171 -17.45 -3.30 -7.34
CA ILE A 171 -17.39 -3.94 -8.65
C ILE A 171 -18.32 -5.15 -8.70
N HIS A 172 -18.42 -5.92 -7.63
CA HIS A 172 -19.31 -7.07 -7.56
C HIS A 172 -20.78 -6.64 -7.60
N LYS A 173 -21.15 -5.52 -6.97
CA LYS A 173 -22.48 -4.92 -7.13
C LYS A 173 -22.73 -4.53 -8.59
N ALA A 174 -21.81 -3.80 -9.21
CA ALA A 174 -21.93 -3.38 -10.61
C ALA A 174 -22.03 -4.59 -11.58
N LEU A 175 -21.29 -5.66 -11.32
CA LEU A 175 -21.36 -6.90 -12.11
C LEU A 175 -22.76 -7.52 -12.05
N ARG A 176 -23.34 -7.64 -10.84
CA ARG A 176 -24.68 -8.22 -10.63
C ARG A 176 -25.80 -7.39 -11.24
N GLU A 177 -25.64 -6.08 -11.28
CA GLU A 177 -26.59 -5.15 -11.90
C GLU A 177 -26.47 -5.07 -13.42
N GLY A 178 -25.52 -5.80 -14.04
CA GLY A 178 -25.27 -5.73 -15.49
C GLY A 178 -24.61 -4.41 -15.93
N ASN A 179 -24.03 -3.67 -14.98
CA ASN A 179 -23.43 -2.36 -15.16
C ASN A 179 -21.93 -2.43 -15.52
N LEU A 180 -21.40 -3.62 -15.79
CA LEU A 180 -20.03 -3.81 -16.28
C LEU A 180 -20.05 -4.42 -17.67
N SER A 181 -19.26 -3.84 -18.56
CA SER A 181 -19.03 -4.34 -19.90
C SER A 181 -17.60 -4.85 -20.05
N LEU A 182 -17.43 -5.97 -20.74
CA LEU A 182 -16.12 -6.44 -21.17
C LEU A 182 -15.55 -5.45 -22.19
N VAL A 183 -14.31 -5.00 -21.97
CA VAL A 183 -13.59 -4.24 -23.00
C VAL A 183 -13.10 -5.23 -24.06
N GLU A 184 -13.72 -5.25 -25.25
CA GLU A 184 -13.42 -6.22 -26.32
C GLU A 184 -11.94 -6.26 -26.71
N GLN A 185 -11.23 -5.13 -26.60
CA GLN A 185 -9.79 -5.01 -26.88
C GLN A 185 -8.88 -5.57 -25.78
N SER A 186 -9.42 -6.05 -24.66
CA SER A 186 -8.62 -6.53 -23.51
C SER A 186 -8.21 -8.00 -23.58
N ILE A 187 -8.75 -8.78 -24.53
CA ILE A 187 -8.40 -10.19 -24.74
C ILE A 187 -7.02 -10.27 -25.42
N TYR A 188 -5.95 -10.10 -24.67
CA TYR A 188 -4.59 -10.28 -25.18
C TYR A 188 -4.21 -11.76 -25.23
N SER A 189 -4.01 -12.29 -26.44
CA SER A 189 -3.19 -13.47 -26.74
C SER A 189 -2.03 -13.02 -27.65
N PRO A 190 -0.81 -13.56 -27.52
CA PRO A 190 0.41 -12.88 -27.99
C PRO A 190 0.64 -13.05 -29.49
N SER A 191 0.60 -11.93 -30.21
CA SER A 191 1.49 -11.62 -31.34
C SER A 191 1.30 -10.15 -31.71
N ASP A 192 2.13 -9.25 -31.17
CA ASP A 192 2.75 -8.18 -31.96
C ASP A 192 3.76 -7.40 -31.10
N SER A 193 5.02 -7.65 -31.43
CA SER A 193 6.19 -6.92 -30.99
C SER A 193 6.20 -5.50 -31.54
N ASN A 194 6.63 -4.55 -30.70
CA ASN A 194 7.38 -3.34 -31.08
C ASN A 194 6.78 -2.45 -32.18
N SER A 195 6.21 -1.31 -31.75
CA SER A 195 6.84 -0.05 -32.15
C SER A 195 6.51 1.08 -31.17
N LEU A 196 7.58 1.73 -30.69
CA LEU A 196 7.54 3.09 -30.17
C LEU A 196 6.99 3.99 -31.28
N HIS A 197 5.74 4.46 -31.16
CA HIS A 197 5.20 5.47 -32.07
C HIS A 197 4.93 6.79 -31.36
N ARG A 198 5.56 7.80 -31.96
CA ARG A 198 5.69 9.20 -31.61
C ARG A 198 4.34 9.85 -31.34
N GLY A 199 4.29 10.71 -30.32
CA GLY A 199 3.11 11.49 -29.99
C GLY A 199 2.69 12.44 -31.12
N PRO A 200 1.39 12.82 -31.21
CA PRO A 200 0.96 13.86 -32.11
C PRO A 200 1.11 15.25 -31.51
N SER A 201 1.51 16.16 -32.39
CA SER A 201 1.81 17.56 -32.18
C SER A 201 0.55 18.43 -32.23
N ARG A 202 0.58 19.53 -31.44
CA ARG A 202 -0.01 20.86 -31.66
C ARG A 202 -1.54 21.05 -31.62
N TYR A 203 -1.91 21.87 -30.63
CA TYR A 203 -2.87 22.98 -30.65
C TYR A 203 -3.56 23.30 -31.98
N SER A 204 -4.89 23.31 -31.95
CA SER A 204 -5.74 24.14 -32.80
C SER A 204 -6.75 24.89 -31.94
N LYS A 205 -6.82 26.21 -32.15
CA LYS A 205 -7.71 27.18 -31.50
C LYS A 205 -9.16 26.96 -31.93
N HIS A 206 -10.11 27.23 -31.03
CA HIS A 206 -11.32 27.94 -31.43
C HIS A 206 -11.79 28.93 -30.36
N SER A 207 -11.99 30.16 -30.81
CA SER A 207 -12.49 31.34 -30.12
C SER A 207 -14.02 31.42 -30.14
N GLY A 208 -14.56 32.18 -29.18
CA GLY A 208 -15.89 32.83 -29.23
C GLY A 208 -16.93 32.13 -28.34
N GLY A 209 -17.69 32.79 -27.47
CA GLY A 209 -17.90 34.20 -27.18
C GLY A 209 -19.26 34.34 -26.47
N ASN A 210 -19.36 35.31 -25.56
CA ASN A 210 -20.58 35.83 -24.90
C ASN A 210 -21.32 34.91 -23.92
N ALA A 211 -22.09 35.37 -22.93
CA ALA A 211 -22.16 36.56 -22.08
C ALA A 211 -23.46 36.36 -21.26
N VAL A 212 -23.39 36.58 -19.95
CA VAL A 212 -24.44 37.13 -19.06
C VAL A 212 -25.86 36.50 -19.09
N SER A 213 -26.27 35.94 -17.95
CA SER A 213 -27.44 36.47 -17.20
C SER A 213 -27.59 35.73 -15.87
N GLY A 214 -27.57 36.49 -14.76
CA GLY A 214 -27.94 35.98 -13.45
C GLY A 214 -29.45 35.92 -13.26
N SER A 215 -29.90 35.10 -12.31
CA SER A 215 -31.00 35.48 -11.43
C SER A 215 -30.88 34.74 -10.10
N SER A 216 -30.88 35.54 -9.05
CA SER A 216 -31.03 35.16 -7.65
C SER A 216 -32.49 34.75 -7.38
N SER A 217 -32.70 33.68 -6.62
CA SER A 217 -33.97 33.44 -5.93
C SER A 217 -33.73 32.66 -4.64
N GLN A 218 -33.79 33.37 -3.52
CA GLN A 218 -34.02 32.81 -2.20
C GLN A 218 -35.44 32.25 -2.12
N LYS A 219 -35.61 31.05 -1.55
CA LYS A 219 -36.86 30.63 -0.92
C LYS A 219 -36.58 29.90 0.40
N GLN A 220 -37.24 30.38 1.44
CA GLN A 220 -37.23 29.88 2.81
C GLN A 220 -38.17 28.67 2.99
N ARG A 221 -37.72 27.77 3.90
CA ARG A 221 -38.45 26.99 4.93
C ARG A 221 -39.60 26.06 4.53
N SER A 222 -39.48 24.80 4.99
CA SER A 222 -40.48 24.19 5.89
C SER A 222 -39.88 23.00 6.66
N SER A 223 -40.06 23.02 7.98
CA SER A 223 -39.76 21.93 8.92
C SER A 223 -41.01 21.09 9.17
N SER A 224 -40.94 19.77 9.00
CA SER A 224 -41.89 18.84 9.61
C SER A 224 -41.38 17.41 9.57
N GLY A 225 -41.48 16.70 10.70
CA GLY A 225 -41.68 15.26 10.75
C GLY A 225 -40.43 14.41 11.01
N SER A 226 -40.22 14.09 12.29
CA SER A 226 -39.31 13.05 12.76
C SER A 226 -39.97 11.67 12.64
N GLU A 227 -39.39 10.79 11.83
CA GLU A 227 -39.46 9.34 12.02
C GLU A 227 -38.02 8.80 11.99
N GLY A 228 -37.68 7.94 12.96
CA GLY A 228 -36.32 7.56 13.30
C GLY A 228 -35.60 6.83 12.17
N ILE A 229 -34.64 7.52 11.54
CA ILE A 229 -33.70 6.97 10.58
C ILE A 229 -32.59 6.25 11.37
N SER A 230 -32.43 4.95 11.14
CA SER A 230 -31.33 4.15 11.67
C SER A 230 -29.98 4.74 11.24
N THR A 231 -28.95 4.63 12.09
CA THR A 231 -27.59 5.14 11.82
C THR A 231 -26.99 4.60 10.52
N LYS A 232 -27.44 3.42 10.04
CA LYS A 232 -27.07 2.89 8.71
C LYS A 232 -27.68 3.69 7.56
N ASP A 233 -28.95 4.06 7.68
CA ASP A 233 -29.71 4.78 6.65
C ASP A 233 -29.29 6.26 6.57
N PHE A 234 -28.80 6.83 7.67
CA PHE A 234 -28.30 8.21 7.70
C PHE A 234 -26.95 8.38 6.97
N VAL A 235 -26.15 7.31 6.85
CA VAL A 235 -24.89 7.31 6.10
C VAL A 235 -25.14 7.08 4.62
N GLU A 236 -26.09 6.21 4.22
CA GLU A 236 -26.38 6.01 2.79
C GLU A 236 -27.05 7.21 2.12
N MET A 237 -27.89 7.97 2.83
CA MET A 237 -28.69 9.04 2.20
C MET A 237 -27.95 10.39 2.00
N ARG A 238 -26.82 10.64 2.68
CA ARG A 238 -26.14 11.96 2.62
C ARG A 238 -24.97 12.04 1.63
N TYR A 239 -24.49 10.91 1.13
CA TYR A 239 -23.32 10.84 0.22
C TYR A 239 -23.69 10.47 -1.23
N GLY A 240 -24.98 10.21 -1.50
CA GLY A 240 -25.44 9.80 -2.82
C GLY A 240 -25.40 10.90 -3.88
N ARG A 241 -24.45 10.74 -4.82
CA ARG A 241 -24.63 10.82 -6.29
C ARG A 241 -24.03 11.99 -7.08
N ASN A 242 -23.47 13.04 -6.48
CA ASN A 242 -22.65 14.04 -7.21
C ASN A 242 -21.53 14.70 -6.38
N LEU A 243 -21.29 14.25 -5.13
CA LEU A 243 -20.28 14.79 -4.21
C LEU A 243 -19.01 13.92 -4.09
N GLU A 244 -18.96 12.78 -4.79
CA GLU A 244 -18.00 11.70 -4.50
C GLU A 244 -16.60 11.93 -5.10
N ALA A 245 -16.46 12.41 -6.34
CA ALA A 245 -15.15 12.63 -6.97
C ALA A 245 -14.37 13.77 -6.29
N ASP A 246 -15.04 14.89 -6.01
CA ASP A 246 -14.46 16.01 -5.27
C ASP A 246 -14.08 15.60 -3.85
N ALA A 247 -14.92 14.80 -3.18
CA ALA A 247 -14.61 14.26 -1.85
C ALA A 247 -13.37 13.34 -1.87
N VAL A 248 -13.21 12.49 -2.89
CA VAL A 248 -12.01 11.65 -3.04
C VAL A 248 -10.76 12.52 -3.25
N GLN A 249 -10.82 13.52 -4.13
CA GLN A 249 -9.69 14.42 -4.36
C GLN A 249 -9.34 15.23 -3.10
N GLN A 250 -10.34 15.75 -2.40
CA GLN A 250 -10.16 16.45 -1.12
C GLN A 250 -9.58 15.52 -0.05
N ALA A 251 -10.04 14.26 0.01
CA ALA A 251 -9.53 13.28 0.96
C ALA A 251 -8.04 12.96 0.70
N LYS A 252 -7.68 12.72 -0.56
CA LYS A 252 -6.28 12.51 -0.97
C LYS A 252 -5.42 13.73 -0.70
N LEU A 253 -5.91 14.94 -0.99
CA LEU A 253 -5.21 16.18 -0.68
C LEU A 253 -4.99 16.37 0.82
N ALA A 254 -6.02 16.15 1.64
CA ALA A 254 -5.92 16.24 3.10
C ALA A 254 -4.90 15.24 3.66
N MET A 255 -4.87 14.00 3.16
CA MET A 255 -3.83 13.03 3.52
C MET A 255 -2.43 13.52 3.15
N LYS A 256 -2.23 14.00 1.91
CA LYS A 256 -0.94 14.56 1.47
C LYS A 256 -0.51 15.77 2.33
N GLN A 257 -1.46 16.63 2.72
CA GLN A 257 -1.19 17.77 3.59
C GLN A 257 -0.83 17.34 5.02
N ARG A 258 -1.42 16.27 5.56
CA ARG A 258 -0.97 15.69 6.83
C ARG A 258 0.43 15.12 6.72
N ILE A 259 0.69 14.28 5.70
CA ILE A 259 1.98 13.62 5.52
C ILE A 259 3.13 14.62 5.29
N SER A 260 2.87 15.71 4.55
CA SER A 260 3.81 16.83 4.37
C SER A 260 3.96 17.73 5.60
N GLY A 261 3.15 17.53 6.64
CA GLY A 261 3.12 18.36 7.85
C GLY A 261 2.18 19.57 7.78
N SER A 262 1.78 19.99 6.59
CA SER A 262 0.99 21.22 6.31
C SER A 262 -0.34 21.35 7.08
N MET A 263 -0.98 20.25 7.47
CA MET A 263 -2.27 20.26 8.20
C MET A 263 -2.15 20.27 9.74
N PHE A 264 -0.95 20.13 10.30
CA PHE A 264 -0.74 20.10 11.76
C PHE A 264 -0.49 21.49 12.37
N ALA A 265 -0.74 22.55 11.62
CA ALA A 265 -0.33 23.91 11.99
C ALA A 265 -1.24 24.61 13.02
N ASP A 266 -2.45 24.11 13.31
CA ASP A 266 -3.36 24.83 14.23
C ASP A 266 -4.08 23.93 15.26
N SER A 267 -4.15 24.49 16.47
CA SER A 267 -4.80 24.08 17.73
C SER A 267 -4.06 23.09 18.65
N ASP A 268 -3.53 23.65 19.74
CA ASP A 268 -3.20 23.02 21.03
C ASP A 268 -2.00 22.05 21.17
N SER A 269 -0.93 22.21 20.38
CA SER A 269 0.33 21.48 20.66
C SER A 269 1.47 22.40 21.10
N VAL A 270 1.52 22.65 22.42
CA VAL A 270 2.73 23.13 23.09
C VAL A 270 3.84 22.09 22.89
N GLY A 271 4.82 22.38 22.02
CA GLY A 271 6.14 21.75 22.05
C GLY A 271 6.48 20.65 21.04
N ARG A 272 6.17 20.77 19.73
CA ARG A 272 6.76 19.86 18.72
C ARG A 272 7.48 20.56 17.57
N THR A 273 8.79 20.37 17.54
CA THR A 273 9.72 20.82 16.49
C THR A 273 9.69 19.93 15.23
N SER A 274 9.35 18.63 15.34
CA SER A 274 9.44 17.66 14.22
C SER A 274 8.41 17.90 13.10
N THR A 275 7.13 18.04 13.45
CA THR A 275 6.05 18.30 12.47
C THR A 275 6.20 19.69 11.84
N GLN A 276 6.52 20.71 12.64
CA GLN A 276 6.83 22.05 12.14
C GLN A 276 8.06 22.07 11.21
N ALA A 277 9.07 21.24 11.49
CA ALA A 277 10.24 21.11 10.62
C ALA A 277 9.91 20.44 9.28
N ARG A 278 8.90 19.56 9.22
CA ARG A 278 8.45 18.93 7.96
C ARG A 278 7.64 19.90 7.08
N VAL A 279 6.79 20.75 7.68
CA VAL A 279 5.97 21.77 6.99
C VAL A 279 6.81 22.66 6.06
N GLN A 280 8.00 23.08 6.50
CA GLN A 280 8.85 23.98 5.72
C GLN A 280 9.66 23.28 4.61
N LYS A 281 9.57 21.95 4.50
CA LYS A 281 10.46 21.14 3.67
C LYS A 281 9.74 20.38 2.56
N ILE A 282 8.44 20.08 2.69
CA ILE A 282 7.74 19.15 1.81
C ILE A 282 6.44 19.78 1.29
N SER A 283 6.23 19.75 -0.02
CA SER A 283 4.96 20.10 -0.65
C SER A 283 4.04 18.88 -0.70
N PRO A 284 2.69 19.03 -0.68
CA PRO A 284 1.77 17.95 -0.99
C PRO A 284 2.02 17.27 -2.35
N GLU A 285 2.64 17.97 -3.31
CA GLU A 285 3.01 17.40 -4.62
C GLU A 285 4.18 16.42 -4.55
N ASP A 286 5.01 16.51 -3.52
CA ASP A 286 6.10 15.57 -3.28
C ASP A 286 5.61 14.27 -2.60
N VAL A 287 4.31 14.18 -2.30
CA VAL A 287 3.67 13.04 -1.63
C VAL A 287 2.83 12.24 -2.63
N PHE A 288 3.20 10.97 -2.79
CA PHE A 288 2.48 9.99 -3.61
C PHE A 288 1.78 8.99 -2.71
N LEU A 289 0.53 8.65 -3.04
CA LEU A 289 -0.29 7.74 -2.26
C LEU A 289 -0.50 6.43 -3.02
N PHE A 290 -0.43 5.32 -2.31
CA PHE A 290 -0.52 3.97 -2.86
C PHE A 290 -1.56 3.13 -2.10
N PRO A 291 -2.12 2.07 -2.70
CA PRO A 291 -3.10 1.19 -2.05
C PRO A 291 -2.56 0.50 -0.78
N THR A 292 -1.25 0.27 -0.70
CA THR A 292 -0.59 -0.41 0.43
C THR A 292 0.81 0.15 0.65
N GLY A 293 1.37 -0.07 1.85
CA GLY A 293 2.77 0.25 2.15
C GLY A 293 3.75 -0.47 1.22
N MET A 294 3.49 -1.74 0.90
CA MET A 294 4.31 -2.48 -0.04
C MET A 294 4.22 -1.95 -1.46
N SER A 295 3.05 -1.47 -1.90
CA SER A 295 2.94 -0.83 -3.21
C SER A 295 3.78 0.45 -3.26
N ALA A 296 3.86 1.22 -2.16
CA ALA A 296 4.77 2.36 -2.07
C ALA A 296 6.26 1.94 -2.19
N ILE A 297 6.66 0.89 -1.47
CA ILE A 297 8.03 0.34 -1.52
C ILE A 297 8.35 -0.21 -2.93
N TYR A 298 7.45 -1.01 -3.50
CA TYR A 298 7.60 -1.63 -4.81
C TYR A 298 7.70 -0.58 -5.93
N ASN A 299 6.86 0.45 -5.92
CA ASN A 299 6.91 1.52 -6.91
C ASN A 299 8.16 2.40 -6.72
N THR A 300 8.61 2.62 -5.48
CA THR A 300 9.90 3.29 -5.19
C THR A 300 11.07 2.48 -5.75
N HIS A 301 11.10 1.17 -5.51
CA HIS A 301 12.10 0.27 -6.06
C HIS A 301 12.09 0.28 -7.61
N ARG A 302 10.91 0.16 -8.24
CA ARG A 302 10.76 0.24 -9.70
C ARG A 302 11.26 1.56 -10.27
N LEU A 303 10.97 2.67 -9.59
CA LEU A 303 11.47 4.00 -9.97
C LEU A 303 12.99 4.03 -9.96
N LEU A 304 13.63 3.60 -8.86
CA LEU A 304 15.08 3.63 -8.74
C LEU A 304 15.77 2.69 -9.72
N ARG A 305 15.18 1.52 -10.00
CA ARG A 305 15.64 0.63 -11.07
C ARG A 305 15.53 1.25 -12.45
N THR A 306 14.48 2.03 -12.71
CA THR A 306 14.30 2.73 -13.98
C THR A 306 15.30 3.87 -14.12
N LEU A 307 15.62 4.55 -13.02
CA LEU A 307 16.57 5.65 -12.98
C LEU A 307 18.02 5.19 -13.17
N PHE A 308 18.44 4.13 -12.45
CA PHE A 308 19.83 3.67 -12.43
C PHE A 308 20.11 2.45 -13.30
N GLY A 309 19.08 1.80 -13.85
CA GLY A 309 19.21 0.56 -14.61
C GLY A 309 19.66 -0.61 -13.74
N SER A 310 20.42 -1.53 -14.36
CA SER A 310 21.02 -2.65 -13.65
C SER A 310 22.06 -2.15 -12.65
N SER A 311 21.79 -2.33 -11.36
CA SER A 311 22.62 -1.77 -10.30
C SER A 311 22.45 -2.53 -8.98
N THR A 312 23.48 -2.46 -8.12
CA THR A 312 23.40 -3.07 -6.79
C THR A 312 22.64 -2.16 -5.84
N MET A 313 21.55 -2.68 -5.29
CA MET A 313 20.82 -2.06 -4.18
C MET A 313 21.17 -2.76 -2.87
N VAL A 314 21.10 -2.03 -1.77
CA VAL A 314 21.39 -2.54 -0.43
C VAL A 314 20.09 -2.63 0.35
N GLU A 315 19.90 -3.75 1.03
CA GLU A 315 18.94 -3.86 2.12
C GLU A 315 19.72 -3.77 3.44
N PHE A 316 19.47 -2.73 4.22
CA PHE A 316 20.22 -2.42 5.44
C PHE A 316 19.35 -2.57 6.68
N GLY A 317 19.71 -3.55 7.50
CA GLY A 317 18.88 -4.08 8.56
C GLY A 317 18.00 -5.23 8.07
N PHE A 318 17.19 -5.73 8.99
CA PHE A 318 16.12 -6.68 8.67
C PHE A 318 14.83 -5.86 8.57
N PRO A 319 14.48 -5.32 7.39
CA PRO A 319 13.18 -4.68 7.22
C PRO A 319 12.10 -5.76 7.29
N TYR A 320 10.86 -5.34 7.15
CA TYR A 320 9.75 -6.19 6.82
C TYR A 320 10.14 -7.14 5.67
N LEU A 321 9.94 -8.45 5.88
CA LEU A 321 10.40 -9.54 5.00
C LEU A 321 10.15 -9.29 3.51
N ASP A 322 9.00 -8.71 3.18
CA ASP A 322 8.63 -8.47 1.78
C ASP A 322 9.45 -7.38 1.10
N THR A 323 10.05 -6.42 1.82
CA THR A 323 10.98 -5.43 1.24
C THR A 323 12.23 -6.13 0.69
N LEU A 324 12.84 -7.00 1.50
CA LEU A 324 13.93 -7.86 1.06
C LEU A 324 13.51 -8.70 -0.16
N LYS A 325 12.32 -9.30 -0.12
CA LYS A 325 11.81 -10.08 -1.27
C LYS A 325 11.59 -9.22 -2.51
N ILE A 326 11.18 -7.96 -2.38
CA ILE A 326 11.10 -7.04 -3.53
C ILE A 326 12.48 -6.88 -4.16
N LEU A 327 13.50 -6.55 -3.36
CA LEU A 327 14.85 -6.30 -3.86
C LEU A 327 15.51 -7.57 -4.44
N GLU A 328 15.29 -8.73 -3.81
CA GLU A 328 15.76 -10.03 -4.30
C GLU A 328 15.04 -10.46 -5.58
N LYS A 329 13.71 -10.31 -5.63
CA LYS A 329 12.89 -10.97 -6.65
C LYS A 329 12.58 -10.12 -7.87
N PHE A 330 12.66 -8.79 -7.75
CA PHE A 330 12.20 -7.86 -8.78
C PHE A 330 13.35 -7.02 -9.36
N GLY A 331 14.50 -7.65 -9.63
CA GLY A 331 15.69 -7.01 -10.20
C GLY A 331 16.89 -7.92 -10.20
N ASP A 332 18.08 -7.34 -10.03
CA ASP A 332 19.36 -8.05 -10.08
C ASP A 332 19.77 -8.67 -8.73
N GLY A 333 18.86 -8.64 -7.75
CA GLY A 333 19.14 -8.97 -6.36
C GLY A 333 19.62 -7.78 -5.53
N CYS A 334 19.98 -8.03 -4.27
CA CYS A 334 20.48 -7.01 -3.36
C CYS A 334 21.69 -7.47 -2.56
N LEU A 335 22.48 -6.52 -2.08
CA LEU A 335 23.43 -6.73 -1.01
C LEU A 335 22.66 -6.64 0.32
N PHE A 336 22.52 -7.77 1.01
CA PHE A 336 21.79 -7.83 2.27
C PHE A 336 22.74 -7.68 3.46
N LEU A 337 22.50 -6.66 4.28
CA LEU A 337 23.23 -6.35 5.51
C LEU A 337 22.24 -6.38 6.68
N GLY A 338 21.88 -7.60 7.10
CA GLY A 338 20.68 -7.85 7.90
C GLY A 338 20.73 -7.46 9.39
N ASN A 339 21.90 -7.20 9.97
CA ASN A 339 21.98 -6.81 11.39
C ASN A 339 21.59 -5.34 11.58
N GLY A 340 21.85 -4.49 10.59
CA GLY A 340 21.49 -3.07 10.63
C GLY A 340 22.23 -2.27 11.71
N ASN A 341 23.41 -2.73 12.13
CA ASN A 341 24.23 -2.11 13.17
C ASN A 341 25.50 -1.46 12.58
N ASP A 342 26.36 -0.88 13.42
CA ASP A 342 27.58 -0.21 12.95
C ASP A 342 28.59 -1.15 12.27
N ALA A 343 28.60 -2.46 12.60
CA ALA A 343 29.45 -3.43 11.93
C ALA A 343 29.01 -3.66 10.48
N ASP A 344 27.70 -3.69 10.22
CA ASP A 344 27.16 -3.73 8.86
C ASP A 344 27.47 -2.44 8.09
N LEU A 345 27.55 -1.28 8.77
CA LEU A 345 28.00 -0.02 8.13
C LEU A 345 29.48 -0.07 7.76
N ASP A 346 30.32 -0.65 8.61
CA ASP A 346 31.75 -0.86 8.31
C ASP A 346 31.90 -1.77 7.08
N GLU A 347 31.10 -2.82 7.00
CA GLU A 347 31.07 -3.73 5.85
C GLU A 347 30.58 -3.03 4.57
N LEU A 348 29.53 -2.22 4.65
CA LEU A 348 29.05 -1.42 3.53
C LEU A 348 30.14 -0.49 2.99
N GLU A 349 30.82 0.23 3.88
CA GLU A 349 31.92 1.14 3.53
C GLU A 349 33.09 0.36 2.90
N ARG A 350 33.44 -0.82 3.44
CA ARG A 350 34.46 -1.70 2.87
C ARG A 350 34.11 -2.17 1.45
N VAL A 351 32.87 -2.61 1.24
CA VAL A 351 32.41 -3.11 -0.08
C VAL A 351 32.42 -2.00 -1.12
N ILE A 352 31.98 -0.79 -0.75
CA ILE A 352 32.02 0.38 -1.64
C ILE A 352 33.47 0.77 -1.97
N ASN A 353 34.35 0.81 -0.96
CA ASN A 353 35.76 1.15 -1.17
C ASN A 353 36.52 0.12 -2.03
N ASN A 354 36.04 -1.13 -2.06
CA ASN A 354 36.54 -2.17 -2.95
C ASN A 354 35.97 -2.08 -4.39
N GLY A 355 35.29 -0.98 -4.73
CA GLY A 355 34.83 -0.68 -6.09
C GLY A 355 33.40 -1.11 -6.39
N LYS A 356 32.63 -1.59 -5.41
CA LYS A 356 31.21 -1.92 -5.61
C LYS A 356 30.39 -0.63 -5.72
N HIS A 357 29.77 -0.40 -6.87
CA HIS A 357 28.84 0.71 -7.05
C HIS A 357 27.46 0.37 -6.47
N ILE A 358 26.96 1.20 -5.55
CA ILE A 358 25.63 1.11 -4.95
C ILE A 358 24.74 2.20 -5.56
N SER A 359 23.52 1.88 -5.97
CA SER A 359 22.57 2.87 -6.50
C SER A 359 21.55 3.35 -5.47
N ALA A 360 21.10 2.44 -4.60
CA ALA A 360 20.14 2.73 -3.56
C ALA A 360 20.35 1.85 -2.33
N LEU A 361 19.98 2.37 -1.17
CA LEU A 361 19.92 1.66 0.10
C LEU A 361 18.53 1.83 0.70
N PHE A 362 17.91 0.71 1.07
CA PHE A 362 16.65 0.65 1.81
C PHE A 362 16.95 0.31 3.27
N CYS A 363 16.27 0.98 4.19
CA CYS A 363 16.27 0.63 5.60
C CYS A 363 14.98 1.05 6.30
N GLU A 364 14.75 0.51 7.49
CA GLU A 364 13.67 0.95 8.39
C GLU A 364 14.24 1.80 9.53
N PHE A 365 13.44 2.76 10.00
CA PHE A 365 13.79 3.55 11.18
C PHE A 365 12.59 3.78 12.12
N PRO A 366 12.57 3.14 13.30
CA PRO A 366 13.32 1.95 13.67
C PRO A 366 12.78 0.69 12.97
N SER A 367 13.55 -0.40 12.99
CA SER A 367 13.21 -1.65 12.29
C SER A 367 12.18 -2.51 13.01
N ASN A 368 11.35 -3.23 12.26
CA ASN A 368 10.43 -4.24 12.76
C ASN A 368 11.13 -5.62 12.87
N PRO A 369 10.99 -6.40 13.95
CA PRO A 369 10.35 -6.07 15.24
C PRO A 369 11.34 -5.54 16.30
N LEU A 370 12.65 -5.59 16.02
CA LEU A 370 13.70 -5.37 17.03
C LEU A 370 13.97 -3.89 17.38
N LEU A 371 13.27 -2.97 16.72
CA LEU A 371 13.39 -1.52 16.88
C LEU A 371 14.83 -1.01 16.69
N ARG A 372 15.62 -1.66 15.83
CA ARG A 372 16.99 -1.21 15.54
C ARG A 372 16.95 0.06 14.71
N SER A 373 17.84 0.99 15.03
CA SER A 373 17.91 2.31 14.40
C SER A 373 19.28 2.47 13.74
N PRO A 374 19.38 2.40 12.41
CA PRO A 374 20.66 2.56 11.73
C PRO A 374 21.23 3.97 11.95
N ASN A 375 22.56 4.12 11.93
CA ASN A 375 23.22 5.42 12.03
C ASN A 375 23.02 6.24 10.74
N LEU A 376 21.85 6.89 10.62
CA LEU A 376 21.45 7.66 9.44
C LEU A 376 22.40 8.81 9.11
N LYS A 377 23.09 9.37 10.10
CA LYS A 377 24.12 10.41 9.87
C LYS A 377 25.30 9.84 9.09
N ARG A 378 25.82 8.69 9.51
CA ARG A 378 26.92 8.00 8.82
C ARG A 378 26.49 7.53 7.44
N LEU A 379 25.30 6.95 7.32
CA LEU A 379 24.73 6.57 6.03
C LEU A 379 24.62 7.75 5.07
N ARG A 380 24.10 8.91 5.53
CA ARG A 380 23.99 10.11 4.69
C ARG A 380 25.35 10.60 4.20
N VAL A 381 26.37 10.61 5.05
CA VAL A 381 27.75 10.98 4.65
C VAL A 381 28.26 10.04 3.56
N LEU A 382 28.07 8.72 3.74
CA LEU A 382 28.48 7.72 2.77
C LEU A 382 27.72 7.85 1.44
N ALA A 383 26.40 8.02 1.51
CA ALA A 383 25.52 8.21 0.37
C ALA A 383 25.85 9.46 -0.45
N THR A 384 26.21 10.55 0.23
CA THR A 384 26.66 11.78 -0.45
C THR A 384 28.02 11.59 -1.13
N ARG A 385 28.97 10.91 -0.46
CA ARG A 385 30.30 10.66 -1.02
C ARG A 385 30.26 9.73 -2.24
N HIS A 386 29.42 8.71 -2.20
CA HIS A 386 29.35 7.66 -3.21
C HIS A 386 28.11 7.75 -4.11
N GLN A 387 27.34 8.83 -4.01
CA GLN A 387 26.22 9.17 -4.87
C GLN A 387 25.16 8.06 -4.99
N PHE A 388 24.65 7.58 -3.86
CA PHE A 388 23.50 6.66 -3.82
C PHE A 388 22.31 7.24 -3.06
N VAL A 389 21.13 6.71 -3.36
CA VAL A 389 19.84 7.12 -2.77
C VAL A 389 19.59 6.37 -1.46
N ILE A 390 19.14 7.07 -0.41
CA ILE A 390 18.65 6.46 0.83
C ILE A 390 17.12 6.49 0.83
N VAL A 391 16.52 5.31 0.89
CA VAL A 391 15.08 5.10 1.12
C VAL A 391 14.88 4.66 2.57
N VAL A 392 14.12 5.42 3.35
CA VAL A 392 13.78 5.07 4.73
C VAL A 392 12.29 4.74 4.83
N ASP A 393 11.98 3.52 5.27
CA ASP A 393 10.66 3.19 5.77
C ASP A 393 10.51 3.71 7.20
N GLU A 394 9.67 4.75 7.35
CA GLU A 394 9.42 5.42 8.61
C GLU A 394 8.12 4.93 9.30
N THR A 395 7.58 3.76 8.93
CA THR A 395 6.28 3.28 9.42
C THR A 395 6.17 3.22 10.95
N ILE A 396 7.17 2.66 11.64
CA ILE A 396 7.16 2.54 13.11
C ILE A 396 7.49 3.90 13.74
N GLY A 397 8.58 4.51 13.29
CA GLY A 397 9.11 5.74 13.86
C GLY A 397 8.11 6.87 13.72
N ASN A 398 7.50 6.96 12.54
CA ASN A 398 6.54 7.94 12.08
C ASN A 398 6.99 9.40 12.25
N PHE A 399 6.45 10.27 11.39
CA PHE A 399 6.91 11.66 11.31
C PHE A 399 6.47 12.55 12.48
N VAL A 400 5.64 12.02 13.40
CA VAL A 400 5.30 12.72 14.65
C VAL A 400 6.41 12.54 15.67
N ASN A 401 6.99 11.34 15.80
CA ASN A 401 8.03 11.06 16.80
C ASN A 401 9.44 11.37 16.30
N VAL A 402 9.77 11.08 15.03
CA VAL A 402 11.14 11.19 14.52
C VAL A 402 11.16 11.88 13.16
N ASP A 403 12.01 12.92 13.03
CA ASP A 403 12.30 13.53 11.72
C ASP A 403 13.54 12.87 11.09
N VAL A 404 13.32 11.87 10.23
CA VAL A 404 14.36 11.20 9.44
C VAL A 404 14.62 11.87 8.08
N LEU A 405 13.79 12.85 7.70
CA LEU A 405 13.87 13.54 6.43
C LEU A 405 15.24 14.18 6.14
N PRO A 406 16.00 14.72 7.12
CA PRO A 406 17.34 15.26 6.86
C PRO A 406 18.37 14.24 6.33
N TYR A 407 18.06 12.94 6.40
CA TYR A 407 19.00 11.87 6.02
C TYR A 407 18.51 11.02 4.84
N ALA A 408 17.25 11.15 4.43
CA ALA A 408 16.62 10.31 3.42
C ALA A 408 16.30 11.08 2.12
N ASP A 409 16.60 10.46 0.99
CA ASP A 409 16.19 10.92 -0.34
C ASP A 409 14.69 10.65 -0.57
N ILE A 410 14.22 9.48 -0.13
CA ILE A 410 12.83 9.06 -0.21
C ILE A 410 12.38 8.51 1.15
N LEU A 411 11.20 8.90 1.60
CA LEU A 411 10.52 8.26 2.73
C LEU A 411 9.37 7.42 2.23
N VAL A 412 9.25 6.19 2.75
CA VAL A 412 8.07 5.33 2.52
C VAL A 412 7.38 5.06 3.85
N SER A 413 6.06 4.88 3.82
CA SER A 413 5.30 4.57 5.04
C SER A 413 4.10 3.71 4.72
N SER A 414 3.79 2.76 5.61
CA SER A 414 2.51 2.06 5.63
C SER A 414 1.47 2.87 6.40
N LEU A 415 0.58 3.53 5.66
CA LEU A 415 -0.55 4.27 6.23
C LEU A 415 -1.58 3.33 6.90
N THR A 416 -1.56 2.05 6.52
CA THR A 416 -2.36 0.97 7.12
C THR A 416 -2.22 0.87 8.65
N LYS A 417 -1.06 1.25 9.21
CA LYS A 417 -0.72 1.05 10.63
C LYS A 417 -1.29 2.18 11.49
N VAL A 418 -0.43 2.85 12.27
CA VAL A 418 -0.84 3.89 13.24
C VAL A 418 -1.51 5.09 12.58
N PHE A 419 -1.16 5.39 11.32
CA PHE A 419 -1.76 6.48 10.55
C PHE A 419 -3.27 6.29 10.37
N SER A 420 -3.72 5.12 9.91
CA SER A 420 -5.13 4.75 9.95
C SER A 420 -5.61 4.53 11.38
N GLY A 421 -5.02 3.59 12.12
CA GLY A 421 -5.37 3.29 13.52
C GLY A 421 -6.63 2.45 13.73
N ASP A 422 -7.47 2.27 12.70
CA ASP A 422 -8.78 1.60 12.82
C ASP A 422 -8.82 0.16 12.26
N SER A 423 -7.72 -0.35 11.71
CA SER A 423 -7.61 -1.71 11.17
C SER A 423 -8.71 -2.09 10.15
N ASN A 424 -9.19 -1.12 9.36
CA ASN A 424 -10.27 -1.31 8.38
C ASN A 424 -9.95 -0.80 6.96
N VAL A 425 -8.74 -0.31 6.73
CA VAL A 425 -8.31 0.26 5.44
C VAL A 425 -6.80 0.17 5.30
N MET A 426 -6.35 -0.06 4.06
CA MET A 426 -4.93 -0.06 3.72
C MET A 426 -4.53 1.20 2.98
N GLY A 427 -3.26 1.54 3.09
CA GLY A 427 -2.64 2.60 2.29
C GLY A 427 -1.14 2.62 2.48
N GLY A 428 -0.46 3.29 1.57
CA GLY A 428 0.96 3.60 1.63
C GLY A 428 1.23 5.01 1.13
N SER A 429 2.36 5.56 1.53
CA SER A 429 2.86 6.82 1.00
C SER A 429 4.33 6.72 0.61
N CYS A 430 4.71 7.51 -0.38
CA CYS A 430 6.08 7.81 -0.76
C CYS A 430 6.25 9.33 -0.75
N VAL A 431 7.26 9.84 -0.06
CA VAL A 431 7.62 11.26 0.00
C VAL A 431 8.99 11.43 -0.63
N ILE A 432 9.10 12.27 -1.65
CA ILE A 432 10.37 12.59 -2.30
C ILE A 432 10.92 13.87 -1.66
N ASN A 433 12.17 13.85 -1.21
CA ASN A 433 12.74 14.98 -0.49
C ASN A 433 13.31 16.05 -1.44
N PRO A 434 12.75 17.28 -1.51
CA PRO A 434 13.22 18.35 -2.40
C PRO A 434 14.58 18.92 -2.03
N LYS A 435 15.11 18.58 -0.85
CA LYS A 435 16.44 19.03 -0.41
C LYS A 435 17.56 18.05 -0.77
N MET A 436 17.23 16.92 -1.39
CA MET A 436 18.20 15.85 -1.66
C MET A 436 18.73 15.89 -3.10
N PRO A 437 19.99 15.47 -3.35
CA PRO A 437 20.65 15.68 -4.63
C PRO A 437 19.92 15.07 -5.84
N PHE A 438 19.24 13.93 -5.63
CA PHE A 438 18.53 13.21 -6.69
C PHE A 438 17.09 13.69 -6.91
N TYR A 439 16.64 14.74 -6.20
CA TYR A 439 15.24 15.18 -6.23
C TYR A 439 14.69 15.39 -7.64
N GLN A 440 15.41 16.13 -8.47
CA GLN A 440 14.91 16.54 -9.79
C GLN A 440 14.61 15.31 -10.67
N ASP A 441 15.55 14.36 -10.71
CA ASP A 441 15.41 13.15 -11.52
C ASP A 441 14.35 12.20 -10.95
N ILE A 442 14.35 12.00 -9.63
CA ILE A 442 13.37 11.13 -8.95
C ILE A 442 11.96 11.72 -9.09
N SER A 443 11.78 13.02 -8.87
CA SER A 443 10.47 13.70 -8.93
C SER A 443 9.88 13.68 -10.35
N LEU A 444 10.68 14.00 -11.37
CA LEU A 444 10.24 13.93 -12.77
C LEU A 444 9.85 12.50 -13.17
N LEU A 445 10.65 11.52 -12.77
CA LEU A 445 10.38 10.12 -13.10
C LEU A 445 9.18 9.58 -12.32
N ALA A 446 9.03 9.95 -11.04
CA ALA A 446 7.87 9.61 -10.22
C ALA A 446 6.58 10.14 -10.85
N ALA A 447 6.55 11.42 -11.23
CA ALA A 447 5.39 12.02 -11.88
C ALA A 447 5.01 11.30 -13.20
N LYS A 448 6.01 10.80 -13.94
CA LYS A 448 5.79 10.05 -15.18
C LYS A 448 5.31 8.62 -14.95
N MET A 449 5.81 7.95 -13.91
CA MET A 449 5.53 6.53 -13.62
C MET A 449 4.32 6.32 -12.72
N PHE A 450 3.92 7.34 -11.96
CA PHE A 450 2.84 7.23 -10.99
C PHE A 450 1.51 6.96 -11.69
N ALA A 451 0.82 5.91 -11.23
CA ALA A 451 -0.55 5.62 -11.58
C ALA A 451 -1.37 5.62 -10.29
N ASP A 452 -2.42 6.44 -10.25
CA ASP A 452 -3.29 6.53 -9.08
C ASP A 452 -4.22 5.30 -8.99
N ASN A 453 -3.67 4.21 -8.46
CA ASN A 453 -4.41 2.97 -8.22
C ASN A 453 -5.13 2.98 -6.86
N TYR A 454 -5.01 4.04 -6.06
CA TYR A 454 -5.59 4.10 -4.71
C TYR A 454 -7.10 4.35 -4.79
N TRP A 455 -7.89 3.34 -4.41
CA TRP A 455 -9.35 3.38 -4.48
C TRP A 455 -9.95 4.55 -3.69
N GLY A 456 -10.97 5.19 -4.26
CA GLY A 456 -11.53 6.44 -3.73
C GLY A 456 -12.14 6.28 -2.34
N GLU A 457 -12.95 5.26 -2.14
CA GLU A 457 -13.57 4.99 -0.82
C GLU A 457 -12.51 4.66 0.24
N ASP A 458 -11.45 3.92 -0.13
CA ASP A 458 -10.36 3.66 0.81
C ASP A 458 -9.63 4.96 1.18
N ALA A 459 -9.43 5.88 0.23
CA ALA A 459 -8.86 7.19 0.52
C ALA A 459 -9.74 8.03 1.47
N ILE A 460 -11.06 7.96 1.35
CA ILE A 460 -12.00 8.64 2.25
C ILE A 460 -11.91 8.06 3.67
N PHE A 461 -11.91 6.74 3.81
CA PHE A 461 -11.77 6.10 5.12
C PHE A 461 -10.39 6.38 5.74
N MET A 462 -9.32 6.31 4.95
CA MET A 462 -7.97 6.63 5.39
C MET A 462 -7.84 8.09 5.85
N GLU A 463 -8.44 9.03 5.12
CA GLU A 463 -8.52 10.42 5.53
C GLU A 463 -9.24 10.56 6.87
N ARG A 464 -10.42 9.94 7.01
CA ARG A 464 -11.22 10.03 8.23
C ARG A 464 -10.46 9.48 9.44
N ASN A 465 -9.89 8.29 9.30
CA ASN A 465 -9.23 7.59 10.40
C ASN A 465 -7.89 8.27 10.79
N SER A 466 -7.28 9.05 9.91
CA SER A 466 -6.01 9.74 10.19
C SER A 466 -6.14 11.12 10.86
N ARG A 467 -7.37 11.59 11.14
CA ARG A 467 -7.61 12.93 11.71
C ARG A 467 -7.02 13.11 13.11
N ASP A 468 -7.06 12.06 13.94
CA ASP A 468 -6.52 12.03 15.31
C ASP A 468 -5.13 11.37 15.38
N PHE A 469 -4.46 11.14 14.24
CA PHE A 469 -3.16 10.46 14.16
C PHE A 469 -2.13 11.02 15.16
N ALA A 470 -1.95 12.34 15.21
CA ALA A 470 -0.94 12.96 16.08
C ALA A 470 -1.25 12.80 17.57
N SER A 471 -2.51 12.95 17.99
CA SER A 471 -2.95 12.71 19.37
C SER A 471 -2.88 11.22 19.73
N ARG A 472 -3.17 10.34 18.78
CA ARG A 472 -3.09 8.89 18.94
C ARG A 472 -1.66 8.45 19.19
N VAL A 473 -0.70 8.91 18.36
CA VAL A 473 0.72 8.62 18.53
C VAL A 473 1.21 9.04 19.92
N LEU A 474 0.79 10.20 20.42
CA LEU A 474 1.17 10.63 21.77
C LEU A 474 0.71 9.67 22.85
N ARG A 475 -0.56 9.26 22.78
CA ARG A 475 -1.13 8.33 23.76
C ARG A 475 -0.46 6.97 23.66
N ILE A 476 -0.15 6.52 22.43
CA ILE A 476 0.63 5.30 22.21
C ILE A 476 2.00 5.41 22.88
N ASN A 477 2.74 6.51 22.69
CA ASN A 477 4.04 6.69 23.31
C ASN A 477 3.96 6.64 24.85
N GLN A 478 3.02 7.36 25.45
CA GLN A 478 2.82 7.37 26.90
C GLN A 478 2.52 5.97 27.45
N ASN A 479 1.62 5.24 26.78
CA ASN A 479 1.24 3.89 27.20
C ASN A 479 2.39 2.90 27.01
N ALA A 480 3.12 2.99 25.88
CA ALA A 480 4.24 2.11 25.57
C ALA A 480 5.41 2.31 26.53
N ASP A 481 5.72 3.55 26.90
CA ASP A 481 6.75 3.88 27.88
C ASP A 481 6.41 3.31 29.26
N ALA A 482 5.19 3.56 29.75
CA ALA A 482 4.72 3.01 31.02
C ALA A 482 4.72 1.46 31.02
N LEU A 483 4.34 0.83 29.91
CA LEU A 483 4.37 -0.63 29.77
C LEU A 483 5.81 -1.15 29.72
N ALA A 484 6.71 -0.49 29.01
CA ALA A 484 8.12 -0.88 28.95
C ALA A 484 8.77 -0.80 30.34
N GLU A 485 8.52 0.27 31.11
CA GLU A 485 9.00 0.38 32.49
C GLU A 485 8.46 -0.73 33.39
N LEU A 486 7.19 -1.11 33.21
CA LEU A 486 6.57 -2.20 33.96
C LEU A 486 7.21 -3.55 33.59
N LEU A 487 7.39 -3.83 32.31
CA LEU A 487 7.96 -5.08 31.81
C LEU A 487 9.43 -5.24 32.21
N LEU A 488 10.22 -4.15 32.21
CA LEU A 488 11.63 -4.17 32.66
C LEU A 488 11.78 -4.49 34.16
N LYS A 489 10.75 -4.23 34.97
CA LYS A 489 10.71 -4.58 36.40
C LYS A 489 10.13 -5.97 36.65
N TRP A 490 9.60 -6.64 35.61
CA TRP A 490 8.88 -7.89 35.77
C TRP A 490 9.86 -9.06 35.95
N PRO A 491 9.73 -9.88 37.01
CA PRO A 491 10.76 -10.88 37.37
C PRO A 491 11.09 -11.93 36.30
N THR A 492 10.18 -12.17 35.35
CA THR A 492 10.32 -13.17 34.29
C THR A 492 10.85 -12.61 32.97
N ILE A 493 11.07 -11.30 32.88
CA ILE A 493 11.60 -10.62 31.70
C ILE A 493 13.01 -10.12 32.08
N SER A 494 14.03 -10.83 31.58
CA SER A 494 15.45 -10.56 31.85
C SER A 494 16.10 -9.78 30.72
#